data_AF-A0A6J2UGH6-F1
#
_entry.id   AF-A0A6J2UGH6-F1
#
_cell.length_a   1.000
_cell.length_b   1.000
_cell.length_c   1.000
_cell.angle_alpha   90.00
_cell.angle_beta   90.00
_cell.angle_gamma   90.00
#
_symmetry.space_group_name_H-M   'P 1'
#
loop_
_entity.id
_entity.type
_entity.pdbx_description
1 polymer ?
#
loop_
_entity_poly.entity_id
_entity_poly.type
_entity_poly.pdbx_seq_one_letter_code
_entity_poly.pdbx_strand_id
1 'polypeptide(L)'
;MLCAVSDCLNHFQEVPNLGTFEFPKDPEVQEQWVLFCNREVDTEVERVCEEHFTPVDFDRDSKCVLLANAVPSVYKDDGQEHEDEFLQTGECDPEPKIKHSPNNDMVTGISDSPLPDQYENGHETAIENEECGSTLAEEYEQERQAILVSKRKQIVNALLDEYDRKQGKTQTQNTSGSHEVYDEVESTKTVVIDADAYLSALEQENTELKRINFKMKLAEEDNVKAMGKLQKKLEKAEGQYSQLCNRLQTIFSSAQIDKIQHNKRIVWPESDLVDACALYAASSRVYDMLLRKNFPLPSIRTLQFWDARQRERLVDDNDPDADCTIHHWRCTHRAQKAAHRKDLRMQEQQKHRDSHSKPS
;
A
#
# COMPACT_ATOMS: atom_id res chain seq x y z
N MET A 1 -29.57 4.79 2.66
CA MET A 1 -29.15 6.19 2.47
C MET A 1 -28.04 6.15 1.43
N LEU A 2 -28.16 6.99 0.40
CA LEU A 2 -27.22 7.08 -0.73
C LEU A 2 -26.20 8.20 -0.47
N CYS A 3 -25.06 8.12 -1.14
CA CYS A 3 -24.08 9.20 -1.17
C CYS A 3 -24.69 10.47 -1.81
N ALA A 4 -24.26 11.64 -1.34
CA ALA A 4 -24.70 12.93 -1.86
C ALA A 4 -24.23 13.21 -3.31
N VAL A 5 -23.15 12.56 -3.76
CA VAL A 5 -22.56 12.77 -5.09
C VAL A 5 -23.42 12.11 -6.17
N SER A 6 -23.77 12.86 -7.23
CA SER A 6 -24.73 12.48 -8.30
C SER A 6 -24.55 11.07 -8.86
N ASP A 7 -23.30 10.66 -9.08
CA ASP A 7 -22.95 9.43 -9.79
C ASP A 7 -22.39 8.35 -8.86
N CYS A 8 -22.49 8.55 -7.55
CA CYS A 8 -22.00 7.59 -6.57
C CYS A 8 -23.10 6.58 -6.19
N LEU A 9 -22.92 5.33 -6.63
CA LEU A 9 -23.82 4.22 -6.33
C LEU A 9 -23.61 3.59 -4.94
N ASN A 10 -22.71 4.13 -4.12
CA ASN A 10 -22.47 3.58 -2.78
C ASN A 10 -23.70 3.73 -1.90
N HIS A 11 -24.24 2.59 -1.49
CA HIS A 11 -25.33 2.52 -0.54
C HIS A 11 -24.79 2.21 0.86
N PHE A 12 -24.98 3.14 1.82
CA PHE A 12 -24.38 3.05 3.15
C PHE A 12 -24.83 1.83 3.97
N GLN A 13 -25.90 1.14 3.57
CA GLN A 13 -26.36 -0.08 4.26
C GLN A 13 -25.73 -1.36 3.72
N GLU A 14 -25.14 -1.34 2.52
CA GLU A 14 -24.65 -2.56 1.84
C GLU A 14 -23.16 -2.80 2.06
N VAL A 15 -22.39 -1.73 2.27
CA VAL A 15 -20.94 -1.81 2.50
C VAL A 15 -20.63 -1.62 3.98
N PRO A 16 -20.50 -2.71 4.77
CA PRO A 16 -20.12 -2.58 6.17
C PRO A 16 -18.72 -1.96 6.26
N ASN A 17 -18.61 -0.90 7.10
CA ASN A 17 -17.40 -0.11 7.37
C ASN A 17 -17.02 0.99 6.37
N LEU A 18 -17.87 1.32 5.39
CA LEU A 18 -17.62 2.50 4.55
C LEU A 18 -17.78 3.77 5.39
N GLY A 19 -16.73 4.59 5.48
CA GLY A 19 -16.80 5.90 6.14
C GLY A 19 -17.81 6.81 5.48
N THR A 20 -18.63 7.50 6.28
CA THR A 20 -19.63 8.47 5.81
C THR A 20 -19.45 9.76 6.58
N PHE A 21 -19.46 10.89 5.86
CA PHE A 21 -19.15 12.20 6.41
C PHE A 21 -20.31 13.17 6.23
N GLU A 22 -20.56 13.96 7.27
CA GLU A 22 -21.56 15.04 7.26
C GLU A 22 -20.98 16.29 6.61
N PHE A 23 -21.87 17.13 6.06
CA PHE A 23 -21.44 18.40 5.48
C PHE A 23 -20.80 19.30 6.56
N PRO A 24 -19.70 20.01 6.23
CA PRO A 24 -19.06 20.95 7.14
C PRO A 24 -20.02 22.06 7.59
N LYS A 25 -19.77 22.58 8.79
CA LYS A 25 -20.50 23.76 9.31
C LYS A 25 -19.96 25.09 8.78
N ASP A 26 -18.76 25.07 8.21
CA ASP A 26 -18.15 26.24 7.58
C ASP A 26 -18.82 26.48 6.22
N PRO A 27 -19.48 27.63 5.99
CA PRO A 27 -20.23 27.88 4.76
C PRO A 27 -19.36 27.83 3.50
N GLU A 28 -18.08 28.22 3.57
CA GLU A 28 -17.20 28.21 2.40
C GLU A 28 -16.86 26.78 1.95
N VAL A 29 -16.50 25.92 2.90
CA VAL A 29 -16.19 24.50 2.61
C VAL A 29 -17.48 23.74 2.25
N GLN A 30 -18.60 24.06 2.89
CA GLN A 30 -19.90 23.48 2.58
C GLN A 30 -20.32 23.78 1.13
N GLU A 31 -20.15 25.02 0.65
CA GLU A 31 -20.45 25.40 -0.74
C GLU A 31 -19.61 24.58 -1.73
N GLN A 32 -18.33 24.36 -1.44
CA GLN A 32 -17.46 23.52 -2.26
C GLN A 32 -17.92 22.06 -2.33
N TRP A 33 -18.41 21.49 -1.22
CA TRP A 33 -18.97 20.14 -1.21
C TRP A 33 -20.27 20.05 -2.02
N VAL A 34 -21.15 21.06 -1.92
CA VAL A 34 -22.40 21.11 -2.68
C VAL A 34 -22.11 21.20 -4.19
N LEU A 35 -21.15 22.06 -4.58
CA LEU A 35 -20.69 22.16 -5.97
C LEU A 35 -20.13 20.82 -6.48
N PHE A 36 -19.34 20.13 -5.66
CA PHE A 36 -18.80 18.81 -6.01
C PHE A 36 -19.89 17.74 -6.21
N CYS A 37 -20.97 17.78 -5.43
CA CYS A 37 -22.04 16.78 -5.54
C CYS A 37 -22.82 16.86 -6.87
N ASN A 38 -22.72 17.98 -7.58
CA ASN A 38 -23.36 18.21 -8.89
C ASN A 38 -24.88 17.94 -8.91
N ARG A 39 -25.57 18.14 -7.78
CA ARG A 39 -27.03 18.08 -7.65
C ARG A 39 -27.51 18.96 -6.49
N GLU A 40 -28.82 19.18 -6.39
CA GLU A 40 -29.41 19.78 -5.20
C GLU A 40 -29.31 18.80 -4.02
N VAL A 41 -28.66 19.23 -2.95
CA VAL A 41 -28.35 18.40 -1.77
C VAL A 41 -28.90 19.05 -0.50
N ASP A 42 -29.52 18.25 0.36
CA ASP A 42 -29.88 18.66 1.72
C ASP A 42 -28.69 18.45 2.67
N THR A 43 -27.99 19.54 2.99
CA THR A 43 -26.78 19.53 3.82
C THR A 43 -26.99 19.00 5.24
N GLU A 44 -28.23 18.97 5.76
CA GLU A 44 -28.50 18.46 7.11
C GLU A 44 -28.58 16.93 7.15
N VAL A 45 -29.11 16.32 6.09
CA VAL A 45 -29.48 14.89 6.06
C VAL A 45 -28.52 14.07 5.22
N GLU A 46 -28.08 14.60 4.07
CA GLU A 46 -27.25 13.84 3.14
C GLU A 46 -25.79 13.77 3.62
N ARG A 47 -25.06 12.76 3.13
CA ARG A 47 -23.69 12.41 3.56
C ARG A 47 -22.84 12.06 2.34
N VAL A 48 -21.54 12.30 2.42
CA VAL A 48 -20.56 11.93 1.38
C VAL A 48 -19.74 10.73 1.87
N CYS A 49 -19.51 9.73 1.01
CA CYS A 49 -18.69 8.57 1.37
C CYS A 49 -17.18 8.87 1.35
N GLU A 50 -16.39 8.07 2.06
CA GLU A 50 -14.93 8.26 2.19
C GLU A 50 -14.15 8.19 0.87
N GLU A 51 -14.71 7.58 -0.16
CA GLU A 51 -14.02 7.36 -1.43
C GLU A 51 -13.85 8.61 -2.28
N HIS A 52 -14.57 9.69 -1.95
CA HIS A 52 -14.44 10.97 -2.63
C HIS A 52 -13.32 11.86 -2.06
N PHE A 53 -12.63 11.38 -1.03
CA PHE A 53 -11.53 12.08 -0.36
C PHE A 53 -10.21 11.38 -0.61
N THR A 54 -9.13 12.14 -0.69
CA THR A 54 -7.78 11.58 -0.79
C THR A 54 -7.25 11.23 0.61
N PRO A 55 -6.29 10.30 0.73
CA PRO A 55 -5.73 9.94 2.03
C PRO A 55 -5.10 11.11 2.82
N VAL A 56 -4.76 12.22 2.15
CA VAL A 56 -4.19 13.42 2.80
C VAL A 56 -5.25 14.32 3.45
N ASP A 57 -6.53 14.13 3.11
CA ASP A 57 -7.65 14.89 3.65
C ASP A 57 -8.10 14.38 5.04
N PHE A 58 -7.55 13.26 5.49
CA PHE A 58 -7.85 12.64 6.77
C PHE A 58 -6.81 13.00 7.83
N ASP A 59 -7.26 13.09 9.08
CA ASP A 59 -6.35 13.20 10.21
C ASP A 59 -5.49 11.93 10.31
N ARG A 60 -4.17 12.11 10.54
CA ARG A 60 -3.16 11.03 10.47
C ARG A 60 -3.45 9.90 11.44
N ASP A 61 -4.14 10.20 12.53
CA ASP A 61 -4.44 9.26 13.60
C ASP A 61 -5.79 8.53 13.40
N SER A 62 -6.61 8.89 12.41
CA SER A 62 -7.94 8.31 12.23
C SER A 62 -8.48 8.47 10.80
N LYS A 63 -8.65 7.35 10.09
CA LYS A 63 -9.37 7.28 8.79
C LYS A 63 -10.84 7.75 8.86
N CYS A 64 -11.37 8.01 10.05
CA CYS A 64 -12.75 8.38 10.28
C CYS A 64 -12.95 9.88 10.60
N VAL A 65 -11.90 10.70 10.51
CA VAL A 65 -11.99 12.15 10.78
C VAL A 65 -11.34 12.93 9.63
N LEU A 66 -12.13 13.76 8.96
CA LEU A 66 -11.64 14.67 7.93
C LEU A 66 -11.02 15.92 8.58
N LEU A 67 -10.00 16.47 7.92
CA LEU A 67 -9.46 17.78 8.26
C LEU A 67 -10.53 18.86 8.06
N ALA A 68 -10.47 19.95 8.84
CA ALA A 68 -11.50 20.99 8.84
C ALA A 68 -11.71 21.67 7.47
N ASN A 69 -10.67 21.65 6.62
CA ASN A 69 -10.66 22.22 5.28
C ASN A 69 -10.65 21.16 4.17
N ALA A 70 -10.99 19.91 4.50
CA ALA A 70 -11.06 18.83 3.52
C ALA A 70 -12.21 19.05 2.54
N VAL A 71 -11.93 18.85 1.25
CA VAL A 71 -12.91 19.00 0.16
C VAL A 71 -12.86 17.73 -0.69
N PRO A 72 -14.01 17.13 -1.05
CA PRO A 72 -14.03 16.01 -1.97
C PRO A 72 -13.36 16.42 -3.29
N SER A 73 -12.48 15.57 -3.80
CA SER A 73 -11.72 15.84 -5.02
C SER A 73 -11.69 14.66 -6.00
N VAL A 74 -12.21 13.51 -5.60
CA VAL A 74 -12.15 12.27 -6.39
C VAL A 74 -13.55 11.92 -6.90
N TYR A 75 -13.78 12.09 -8.20
CA TYR A 75 -14.90 11.44 -8.89
C TYR A 75 -14.49 10.01 -9.21
N LYS A 76 -15.29 9.04 -8.77
CA LYS A 76 -15.18 7.69 -9.32
C LYS A 76 -15.85 7.73 -10.68
N ASP A 77 -15.02 7.83 -11.69
CA ASP A 77 -15.42 7.47 -13.04
C ASP A 77 -15.78 5.98 -12.99
N ASP A 78 -17.04 5.65 -13.25
CA ASP A 78 -17.63 4.30 -13.16
C ASP A 78 -17.14 3.37 -14.29
N GLY A 79 -16.07 3.77 -14.98
CA GLY A 79 -15.39 2.94 -15.96
C GLY A 79 -16.22 2.73 -17.22
N GLN A 80 -17.22 3.58 -17.45
CA GLN A 80 -17.72 3.76 -18.81
C GLN A 80 -16.68 4.59 -19.55
N GLU A 81 -15.77 3.90 -20.25
CA GLU A 81 -14.89 4.48 -21.25
C GLU A 81 -15.74 5.25 -22.27
N HIS A 82 -16.02 6.53 -21.98
CA HIS A 82 -16.55 7.46 -22.95
C HIS A 82 -15.36 7.85 -23.84
N GLU A 83 -15.18 7.12 -24.94
CA GLU A 83 -14.34 7.53 -26.05
C GLU A 83 -14.95 8.78 -26.71
N ASP A 84 -14.86 9.95 -26.08
CA ASP A 84 -15.22 11.23 -26.70
C ASP A 84 -14.06 12.22 -26.60
N GLU A 85 -13.27 12.25 -27.68
CA GLU A 85 -12.93 13.45 -28.45
C GLU A 85 -12.77 14.76 -27.65
N PHE A 86 -11.70 14.88 -26.86
CA PHE A 86 -11.32 16.18 -26.29
C PHE A 86 -10.54 17.02 -27.32
N LEU A 87 -11.23 18.01 -27.88
CA LEU A 87 -10.68 19.08 -28.71
C LEU A 87 -9.61 19.89 -27.95
N GLN A 88 -8.59 20.27 -28.71
CA GLN A 88 -7.53 21.21 -28.35
C GLN A 88 -8.07 22.58 -27.91
N THR A 89 -7.72 22.96 -26.69
CA THR A 89 -7.41 24.34 -26.26
C THR A 89 -6.24 24.20 -25.29
N GLY A 90 -5.06 24.78 -25.48
CA GLY A 90 -4.79 26.20 -25.68
C GLY A 90 -4.02 26.68 -24.46
N GLU A 91 -2.72 26.91 -24.66
CA GLU A 91 -1.72 27.66 -23.87
C GLU A 91 -2.04 28.10 -22.43
N CYS A 92 -1.17 27.74 -21.47
CA CYS A 92 -0.86 28.57 -20.30
C CYS A 92 0.60 28.39 -19.85
N ASP A 93 1.18 29.53 -19.48
CA ASP A 93 2.57 29.90 -19.17
C ASP A 93 3.19 29.28 -17.88
N PRO A 94 4.52 29.46 -17.63
CA PRO A 94 5.30 28.62 -16.72
C PRO A 94 5.22 28.96 -15.23
N GLU A 95 5.29 27.90 -14.40
CA GLU A 95 5.30 27.93 -12.93
C GLU A 95 6.51 28.65 -12.29
N PRO A 96 6.35 29.20 -11.07
CA PRO A 96 7.44 29.82 -10.30
C PRO A 96 8.24 28.80 -9.48
N LYS A 97 9.56 29.05 -9.41
CA LYS A 97 10.58 28.27 -8.71
C LYS A 97 10.33 28.21 -7.18
N ILE A 98 10.06 27.01 -6.66
CA ILE A 98 10.07 26.72 -5.22
C ILE A 98 11.41 26.08 -4.83
N LYS A 99 12.03 26.61 -3.76
CA LYS A 99 13.33 26.21 -3.23
C LYS A 99 13.20 24.93 -2.39
N HIS A 100 13.98 23.91 -2.73
CA HIS A 100 14.16 22.73 -1.88
C HIS A 100 14.96 23.05 -0.61
N SER A 101 14.51 22.53 0.53
CA SER A 101 15.34 22.25 1.70
C SER A 101 15.01 20.83 2.18
N PRO A 102 16.00 20.02 2.62
CA PRO A 102 15.79 18.62 2.98
C PRO A 102 15.55 18.47 4.48
N ASN A 103 14.64 17.56 4.87
CA ASN A 103 14.85 16.63 6.00
C ASN A 103 13.67 15.63 6.13
N ASN A 104 14.07 14.36 6.08
CA ASN A 104 13.66 13.24 6.94
C ASN A 104 12.26 12.58 6.92
N ASP A 105 12.39 11.24 6.92
CA ASP A 105 11.63 10.19 7.61
C ASP A 105 10.46 9.47 6.91
N MET A 106 10.87 8.33 6.34
CA MET A 106 10.17 7.04 6.22
C MET A 106 9.04 6.80 7.24
N VAL A 107 7.86 6.44 6.75
CA VAL A 107 7.13 5.20 7.14
C VAL A 107 6.21 4.80 5.98
N THR A 108 6.39 3.59 5.45
CA THR A 108 5.54 2.95 4.44
C THR A 108 4.37 2.24 5.10
N GLY A 109 3.14 2.63 4.77
CA GLY A 109 1.91 1.87 5.06
C GLY A 109 1.43 1.17 3.79
N ILE A 110 1.46 -0.16 3.77
CA ILE A 110 0.81 -0.98 2.75
C ILE A 110 -0.39 -1.66 3.41
N SER A 111 -1.55 -1.51 2.78
CA SER A 111 -2.84 -2.07 3.15
C SER A 111 -3.31 -2.92 2.00
N ASP A 112 -3.31 -4.25 2.16
CA ASP A 112 -3.96 -5.15 1.23
C ASP A 112 -5.10 -5.92 1.90
N SER A 113 -6.22 -5.91 1.18
CA SER A 113 -7.47 -6.60 1.47
C SER A 113 -7.34 -8.13 1.35
N PRO A 114 -8.24 -8.89 1.99
CA PRO A 114 -8.14 -10.35 2.10
C PRO A 114 -8.72 -11.07 0.88
N LEU A 115 -7.99 -12.04 0.34
CA LEU A 115 -8.52 -13.08 -0.55
C LEU A 115 -8.92 -14.33 0.28
N PRO A 116 -9.96 -15.07 -0.14
CA PRO A 116 -10.47 -16.22 0.59
C PRO A 116 -9.64 -17.49 0.38
N ASP A 117 -9.40 -18.18 1.49
CA ASP A 117 -8.79 -19.50 1.59
C ASP A 117 -9.58 -20.58 0.83
N GLN A 118 -8.88 -21.31 -0.04
CA GLN A 118 -9.09 -22.75 -0.18
C GLN A 118 -7.73 -23.46 -0.24
N TYR A 119 -7.38 -24.08 0.88
CA TYR A 119 -6.33 -25.08 1.02
C TYR A 119 -6.74 -26.37 0.31
N GLU A 120 -5.86 -26.92 -0.55
CA GLU A 120 -5.61 -28.36 -0.56
C GLU A 120 -4.11 -28.65 -0.68
N ASN A 121 -3.70 -29.67 0.08
CA ASN A 121 -2.37 -30.20 0.27
C ASN A 121 -1.69 -30.65 -1.03
N GLY A 122 -0.36 -30.55 -1.08
CA GLY A 122 0.44 -31.56 -1.76
C GLY A 122 1.76 -31.08 -2.36
N HIS A 123 2.84 -31.71 -1.90
CA HIS A 123 4.14 -31.84 -2.55
C HIS A 123 5.06 -30.61 -2.62
N GLU A 124 6.02 -30.57 -1.68
CA GLU A 124 7.32 -29.95 -1.88
C GLU A 124 8.05 -30.65 -3.05
N THR A 125 8.00 -30.03 -4.22
CA THR A 125 9.07 -30.16 -5.21
C THR A 125 9.86 -28.86 -5.18
N ALA A 126 11.14 -28.96 -4.87
CA ALA A 126 12.11 -27.90 -5.08
C ALA A 126 12.11 -27.55 -6.58
N ILE A 127 11.44 -26.46 -6.94
CA ILE A 127 11.56 -25.85 -8.27
C ILE A 127 12.61 -24.76 -8.13
N GLU A 128 13.77 -25.02 -8.71
CA GLU A 128 14.78 -24.02 -9.03
C GLU A 128 14.14 -23.00 -10.01
N ASN A 129 13.48 -21.97 -9.46
CA ASN A 129 13.01 -20.81 -10.21
C ASN A 129 14.08 -19.71 -10.10
N GLU A 130 15.20 -19.90 -10.79
CA GLU A 130 16.13 -18.83 -11.11
C GLU A 130 16.05 -18.58 -12.63
N GLU A 131 15.93 -17.30 -13.03
CA GLU A 131 16.15 -16.79 -14.40
C GLU A 131 15.04 -16.97 -15.47
N CYS A 132 13.76 -16.67 -15.19
CA CYS A 132 12.73 -16.66 -16.26
C CYS A 132 11.78 -15.43 -16.20
N GLY A 133 12.31 -14.25 -15.91
CA GLY A 133 11.51 -13.01 -15.84
C GLY A 133 12.03 -11.81 -16.64
N SER A 134 13.33 -11.79 -17.02
CA SER A 134 13.91 -10.62 -17.71
C SER A 134 13.66 -10.62 -19.22
N THR A 135 13.51 -11.79 -19.85
CA THR A 135 13.43 -11.91 -21.32
C THR A 135 12.17 -11.28 -21.89
N LEU A 136 11.03 -11.40 -21.20
CA LEU A 136 9.75 -10.93 -21.71
C LEU A 136 9.62 -9.39 -21.67
N ALA A 137 10.22 -8.76 -20.66
CA ALA A 137 10.29 -7.29 -20.58
C ALA A 137 11.24 -6.71 -21.65
N GLU A 138 12.37 -7.38 -21.90
CA GLU A 138 13.32 -6.98 -22.94
C GLU A 138 12.74 -7.12 -24.36
N GLU A 139 11.98 -8.18 -24.63
CA GLU A 139 11.28 -8.37 -25.91
C GLU A 139 10.24 -7.28 -26.18
N TYR A 140 9.46 -6.91 -25.16
CA TYR A 140 8.46 -5.84 -25.27
C TYR A 140 9.10 -4.47 -25.56
N GLU A 141 10.21 -4.16 -24.88
CA GLU A 141 10.96 -2.91 -25.10
C GLU A 141 11.54 -2.85 -26.52
N GLN A 142 12.05 -3.97 -27.04
CA GLN A 142 12.57 -4.07 -28.41
C GLN A 142 11.48 -3.88 -29.46
N GLU A 143 10.30 -4.48 -29.28
CA GLU A 143 9.17 -4.32 -30.19
C GLU A 143 8.68 -2.87 -30.22
N ARG A 144 8.56 -2.23 -29.05
CA ARG A 144 8.20 -0.81 -28.93
C ARG A 144 9.20 0.09 -29.66
N GLN A 145 10.50 -0.18 -29.53
CA GLN A 145 11.53 0.56 -30.27
C GLN A 145 11.44 0.33 -31.78
N ALA A 146 11.18 -0.91 -32.24
CA ALA A 146 11.04 -1.22 -33.65
C ALA A 146 9.84 -0.48 -34.28
N ILE A 147 8.71 -0.39 -33.58
CA ILE A 147 7.53 0.37 -34.01
C ILE A 147 7.86 1.86 -34.16
N LEU A 148 8.56 2.45 -33.19
CA LEU A 148 8.95 3.87 -33.24
C LEU A 148 9.92 4.16 -34.39
N VAL A 149 10.90 3.28 -34.63
CA VAL A 149 11.83 3.39 -35.77
C VAL A 149 11.07 3.28 -37.10
N SER A 150 10.12 2.36 -37.21
CA SER A 150 9.28 2.20 -38.40
C SER A 150 8.44 3.45 -38.69
N LYS A 151 7.78 4.02 -37.67
CA LYS A 151 7.02 5.28 -37.79
C LYS A 151 7.89 6.45 -38.24
N ARG A 152 9.08 6.61 -37.65
CA ARG A 152 10.03 7.66 -38.08
C ARG A 152 10.45 7.49 -39.54
N LYS A 153 10.71 6.26 -39.97
CA LYS A 153 11.07 5.95 -41.37
C LYS A 153 9.94 6.30 -42.35
N GLN A 154 8.69 6.00 -41.98
CA GLN A 154 7.52 6.38 -42.79
C GLN A 154 7.40 7.90 -42.95
N ILE A 155 7.57 8.66 -41.85
CA ILE A 155 7.52 10.12 -41.88
C ILE A 155 8.62 10.70 -42.79
N VAL A 156 9.87 10.21 -42.66
CA VAL A 156 10.99 10.67 -43.50
C VAL A 156 10.74 10.38 -44.98
N ASN A 157 10.25 9.19 -45.31
CA ASN A 157 9.93 8.85 -46.70
C ASN A 157 8.82 9.75 -47.27
N ALA A 158 7.78 10.03 -46.49
CA ALA A 158 6.70 10.92 -46.92
C ALA A 158 7.21 12.36 -47.18
N LEU A 159 8.12 12.87 -46.34
CA LEU A 159 8.73 14.18 -46.54
C LEU A 159 9.64 14.25 -47.77
N LEU A 160 10.39 13.18 -48.07
CA LEU A 160 11.21 13.07 -49.28
C LEU A 160 10.33 13.08 -50.55
N ASP A 161 9.24 12.31 -50.54
CA ASP A 161 8.28 12.29 -51.66
C ASP A 161 7.65 13.67 -51.90
N GLU A 162 7.33 14.43 -50.85
CA GLU A 162 6.83 15.80 -50.99
C GLU A 162 7.87 16.75 -51.57
N TYR A 163 9.14 16.59 -51.17
CA TYR A 163 10.25 17.40 -51.68
C TYR A 163 10.46 17.18 -53.18
N ASP A 164 10.49 15.94 -53.63
CA ASP A 164 10.67 15.60 -55.04
C ASP A 164 9.49 16.09 -55.90
N ARG A 165 8.25 16.01 -55.38
CA ARG A 165 7.07 16.59 -56.03
C ARG A 165 7.15 18.10 -56.19
N LYS A 166 7.74 18.81 -55.21
CA LYS A 166 7.95 20.26 -55.29
C LYS A 166 8.99 20.62 -56.34
N GLN A 167 10.12 19.89 -56.39
CA GLN A 167 11.18 20.09 -57.39
C GLN A 167 10.69 19.87 -58.83
N GLY A 168 9.88 18.84 -59.07
CA GLY A 168 9.35 18.54 -60.41
C GLY A 168 8.39 19.59 -60.98
N LYS A 169 7.64 20.32 -60.12
CA LYS A 169 6.68 21.35 -60.56
C LYS A 169 7.36 22.63 -61.06
N THR A 170 8.55 22.93 -60.57
CA THR A 170 9.32 24.14 -60.94
C THR A 170 9.90 24.09 -62.36
N GLN A 171 10.02 22.92 -62.98
CA GLN A 171 10.58 22.80 -64.34
C GLN A 171 9.56 22.92 -65.48
N THR A 172 8.24 22.83 -65.23
CA THR A 172 7.24 22.71 -66.30
C THR A 172 6.60 24.04 -66.75
N GLN A 173 6.94 25.19 -66.16
CA GLN A 173 6.31 26.48 -66.52
C GLN A 173 7.19 27.47 -67.30
N ASN A 174 8.42 27.11 -67.70
CA ASN A 174 9.31 28.02 -68.43
C ASN A 174 9.47 27.69 -69.92
N THR A 175 8.35 27.61 -70.66
CA THR A 175 8.38 27.73 -72.12
C THR A 175 7.38 28.79 -72.59
N SER A 176 7.93 29.88 -73.14
CA SER A 176 7.27 30.99 -73.84
C SER A 176 7.00 32.26 -73.01
N GLY A 177 7.97 33.17 -72.99
CA GLY A 177 7.76 34.53 -72.51
C GLY A 177 9.04 35.34 -72.40
N SER A 178 9.57 35.78 -73.54
CA SER A 178 10.65 36.77 -73.62
C SER A 178 10.15 38.12 -73.10
N HIS A 179 10.52 38.55 -71.88
CA HIS A 179 10.61 39.97 -71.52
C HIS A 179 11.34 40.18 -70.17
N GLU A 180 12.49 40.87 -70.24
CA GLU A 180 13.15 41.72 -69.23
C GLU A 180 12.69 41.60 -67.75
N VAL A 181 13.43 40.86 -66.92
CA VAL A 181 13.48 41.09 -65.46
C VAL A 181 14.90 40.82 -64.97
N TYR A 182 15.68 41.87 -64.76
CA TYR A 182 17.05 41.81 -64.24
C TYR A 182 17.15 42.16 -62.73
N ASP A 183 16.04 42.27 -61.99
CA ASP A 183 16.03 42.76 -60.59
C ASP A 183 15.58 41.74 -59.51
N GLU A 184 15.25 40.49 -59.86
CA GLU A 184 14.67 39.52 -58.88
C GLU A 184 15.71 38.58 -58.21
N VAL A 185 17.00 38.73 -58.55
CA VAL A 185 18.09 37.91 -57.98
C VAL A 185 18.57 38.45 -56.62
N GLU A 186 18.28 39.71 -56.29
CA GLU A 186 18.67 40.31 -55.01
C GLU A 186 17.73 39.89 -53.84
N SER A 187 16.46 39.57 -54.13
CA SER A 187 15.46 39.18 -53.11
C SER A 187 15.58 37.72 -52.66
N THR A 188 16.12 36.83 -53.49
CA THR A 188 16.37 35.43 -53.11
C THR A 188 17.65 35.30 -52.27
N LYS A 189 18.58 36.25 -52.39
CA LYS A 189 19.82 36.29 -51.61
C LYS A 189 19.61 36.65 -50.14
N THR A 190 18.56 37.42 -49.81
CA THR A 190 18.20 37.76 -48.43
C THR A 190 17.60 36.58 -47.67
N VAL A 191 16.93 35.62 -48.34
CA VAL A 191 16.40 34.38 -47.74
C VAL A 191 17.50 33.36 -47.44
N VAL A 192 18.59 33.35 -48.22
CA VAL A 192 19.72 32.43 -48.01
C VAL A 192 20.54 32.80 -46.76
N ILE A 193 20.51 34.06 -46.34
CA ILE A 193 21.28 34.55 -45.18
C ILE A 193 20.67 34.08 -43.83
N ASP A 194 19.41 33.64 -43.79
CA ASP A 194 18.80 33.07 -42.59
C ASP A 194 19.06 31.56 -42.40
N ALA A 195 19.45 30.84 -43.46
CA ALA A 195 19.68 29.40 -43.38
C ALA A 195 20.93 29.05 -42.54
N ASP A 196 22.02 29.79 -42.71
CA ASP A 196 23.27 29.55 -41.97
C ASP A 196 23.14 29.90 -40.48
N ALA A 197 22.40 30.96 -40.16
CA ALA A 197 22.07 31.34 -38.78
C ALA A 197 21.20 30.26 -38.11
N TYR A 198 20.21 29.74 -38.84
CA TYR A 198 19.36 28.66 -38.36
C TYR A 198 20.14 27.35 -38.13
N LEU A 199 21.00 26.96 -39.08
CA LEU A 199 21.88 25.79 -38.92
C LEU A 199 22.80 25.94 -37.70
N SER A 200 23.39 27.12 -37.52
CA SER A 200 24.22 27.41 -36.35
C SER A 200 23.45 27.30 -35.03
N ALA A 201 22.20 27.79 -34.98
CA ALA A 201 21.33 27.66 -33.82
C ALA A 201 20.98 26.19 -33.51
N LEU A 202 20.66 25.40 -34.53
CA LEU A 202 20.40 23.97 -34.40
C LEU A 202 21.63 23.17 -33.94
N GLU A 203 22.82 23.55 -34.40
CA GLU A 203 24.06 22.93 -33.93
C GLU A 203 24.29 23.22 -32.44
N GLN A 204 24.06 24.46 -31.99
CA GLN A 204 24.14 24.83 -30.58
C GLN A 204 23.14 24.05 -29.73
N GLU A 205 21.88 23.97 -30.14
CA GLU A 205 20.85 23.20 -29.43
C GLU A 205 21.23 21.72 -29.34
N ASN A 206 21.71 21.11 -30.43
CA ASN A 206 22.18 19.74 -30.41
C ASN A 206 23.36 19.51 -29.45
N THR A 207 24.28 20.46 -29.32
CA THR A 207 25.36 20.36 -28.34
C THR A 207 24.86 20.46 -26.90
N GLU A 208 23.84 21.27 -26.64
CA GLU A 208 23.23 21.38 -25.32
C GLU A 208 22.43 20.13 -24.97
N LEU A 209 21.64 19.59 -25.89
CA LEU A 209 20.92 18.32 -25.70
C LEU A 209 21.89 17.18 -25.40
N LYS A 210 23.04 17.11 -26.08
CA LYS A 210 24.09 16.13 -25.77
C LYS A 210 24.63 16.29 -24.34
N ARG A 211 24.82 17.53 -23.88
CA ARG A 211 25.27 17.81 -22.51
C ARG A 211 24.21 17.41 -21.47
N ILE A 212 22.94 17.72 -21.71
CA ILE A 212 21.83 17.34 -20.83
C ILE A 212 21.69 15.81 -20.77
N ASN A 213 21.69 15.14 -21.91
CA ASN A 213 21.63 13.67 -21.97
C ASN A 213 22.80 13.02 -21.23
N PHE A 214 24.01 13.58 -21.33
CA PHE A 214 25.16 13.09 -20.58
C PHE A 214 24.97 13.26 -19.06
N LYS A 215 24.47 14.42 -18.60
CA LYS A 215 24.15 14.64 -17.18
C LYS A 215 23.06 13.68 -16.69
N MET A 216 22.02 13.46 -17.49
CA MET A 216 20.94 12.53 -17.17
C MET A 216 21.46 11.11 -17.04
N LYS A 217 22.33 10.67 -17.94
CA LYS A 217 22.98 9.35 -17.88
C LYS A 217 23.82 9.17 -16.61
N LEU A 218 24.57 10.19 -16.20
CA LEU A 218 25.32 10.14 -14.93
C LEU A 218 24.38 10.02 -13.72
N ALA A 219 23.28 10.77 -13.71
CA ALA A 219 22.28 10.70 -12.64
C ALA A 219 21.58 9.32 -12.60
N GLU A 220 21.29 8.75 -13.75
CA GLU A 220 20.73 7.40 -13.88
C GLU A 220 21.68 6.35 -13.31
N GLU A 221 22.97 6.41 -13.64
CA GLU A 221 23.99 5.51 -13.07
C GLU A 221 24.09 5.61 -11.55
N ASP A 222 23.99 6.82 -11.00
CA ASP A 222 24.01 7.04 -9.55
C ASP A 222 22.74 6.55 -8.86
N ASN A 223 21.57 6.71 -9.49
CA ASN A 223 20.31 6.14 -9.03
C ASN A 223 20.36 4.61 -9.01
N VAL A 224 20.89 3.98 -10.06
CA VAL A 224 21.07 2.51 -10.11
C VAL A 224 21.97 2.03 -8.96
N LYS A 225 23.08 2.72 -8.69
CA LYS A 225 23.94 2.41 -7.53
C LYS A 225 23.21 2.60 -6.20
N ALA A 226 22.38 3.63 -6.07
CA ALA A 226 21.60 3.89 -4.87
C ALA A 226 20.55 2.79 -4.63
N MET A 227 19.81 2.39 -5.67
CA MET A 227 18.86 1.27 -5.61
C MET A 227 19.55 -0.02 -5.20
N GLY A 228 20.70 -0.35 -5.80
CA GLY A 228 21.47 -1.54 -5.43
C GLY A 228 21.94 -1.53 -3.97
N LYS A 229 22.24 -0.37 -3.39
CA LYS A 229 22.55 -0.25 -1.94
C LYS A 229 21.31 -0.45 -1.07
N LEU A 230 20.16 0.07 -1.48
CA LEU A 230 18.90 -0.10 -0.76
C LEU A 230 18.43 -1.56 -0.79
N GLN A 231 18.51 -2.22 -1.93
CA GLN A 231 18.18 -3.64 -2.07
C GLN A 231 19.02 -4.52 -1.14
N LYS A 232 20.34 -4.31 -1.09
CA LYS A 232 21.22 -5.04 -0.14
C LYS A 232 20.86 -4.80 1.33
N LYS A 233 20.38 -3.59 1.67
CA LYS A 233 19.91 -3.29 3.02
C LYS A 233 18.60 -4.01 3.33
N LEU A 234 17.70 -4.09 2.35
CA LEU A 234 16.44 -4.82 2.46
C LEU A 234 16.70 -6.32 2.68
N GLU A 235 17.49 -6.95 1.82
CA GLU A 235 17.88 -8.37 1.94
C GLU A 235 18.53 -8.68 3.30
N LYS A 236 19.38 -7.77 3.80
CA LYS A 236 19.99 -7.91 5.13
C LYS A 236 18.95 -7.82 6.24
N ALA A 237 17.99 -6.91 6.15
CA ALA A 237 16.93 -6.74 7.14
C ALA A 237 15.97 -7.95 7.13
N GLU A 238 15.61 -8.45 5.96
CA GLU A 238 14.81 -9.66 5.78
C GLU A 238 15.52 -10.88 6.37
N GLY A 239 16.82 -11.04 6.10
CA GLY A 239 17.62 -12.12 6.71
C GLY A 239 17.65 -12.05 8.24
N GLN A 240 17.74 -10.84 8.81
CA GLN A 240 17.66 -10.63 10.26
C GLN A 240 16.27 -10.94 10.81
N TYR A 241 15.21 -10.54 10.09
CA TYR A 241 13.82 -10.82 10.46
C TYR A 241 13.54 -12.32 10.49
N SER A 242 13.95 -13.06 9.47
CA SER A 242 13.80 -14.52 9.40
C SER A 242 14.57 -15.23 10.52
N GLN A 243 15.79 -14.78 10.83
CA GLN A 243 16.55 -15.32 11.96
C GLN A 243 15.85 -15.08 13.30
N LEU A 244 15.24 -13.90 13.49
CA LEU A 244 14.47 -13.58 14.69
C LEU A 244 13.22 -14.45 14.79
N CYS A 245 12.48 -14.61 13.70
CA CYS A 245 11.29 -15.48 13.65
C CYS A 245 11.64 -16.93 14.00
N ASN A 246 12.73 -17.47 13.44
CA ASN A 246 13.21 -18.82 13.75
C ASN A 246 13.58 -18.99 15.23
N ARG A 247 14.16 -17.96 15.86
CA ARG A 247 14.43 -17.99 17.31
C ARG A 247 13.14 -17.92 18.11
N LEU A 248 12.17 -17.11 17.70
CA LEU A 248 10.87 -17.03 18.38
C LEU A 248 10.08 -18.34 18.29
N GLN A 249 10.17 -19.07 17.17
CA GLN A 249 9.56 -20.41 17.00
C GLN A 249 10.08 -21.45 18.00
N THR A 250 11.25 -21.23 18.61
CA THR A 250 11.74 -22.12 19.68
C THR A 250 11.07 -21.90 21.03
N ILE A 251 10.43 -20.74 21.23
CA ILE A 251 9.84 -20.32 22.51
C ILE A 251 8.32 -20.26 22.43
N PHE A 252 7.79 -19.81 21.30
CA PHE A 252 6.38 -19.56 21.07
C PHE A 252 5.84 -20.46 19.96
N SER A 253 4.54 -20.78 20.04
CA SER A 253 3.85 -21.46 18.94
C SER A 253 3.73 -20.55 17.71
N SER A 254 3.44 -21.14 16.54
CA SER A 254 3.19 -20.38 15.32
C SER A 254 2.05 -19.37 15.50
N ALA A 255 0.93 -19.80 16.08
CA ALA A 255 -0.21 -18.92 16.34
C ALA A 255 0.14 -17.75 17.28
N GLN A 256 0.96 -17.99 18.31
CA GLN A 256 1.46 -16.92 19.18
C GLN A 256 2.34 -15.93 18.42
N ILE A 257 3.18 -16.40 17.50
CA ILE A 257 4.01 -15.55 16.64
C ILE A 257 3.13 -14.73 15.70
N ASP A 258 2.12 -15.33 15.07
CA ASP A 258 1.17 -14.61 14.21
C ASP A 258 0.43 -13.52 14.99
N LYS A 259 0.08 -13.81 16.25
CA LYS A 259 -0.50 -12.83 17.16
C LYS A 259 0.45 -11.67 17.45
N ILE A 260 1.76 -11.94 17.62
CA ILE A 260 2.78 -10.90 17.80
C ILE A 260 2.95 -10.08 16.51
N GLN A 261 3.05 -10.73 15.35
CA GLN A 261 3.35 -10.08 14.07
C GLN A 261 2.22 -9.18 13.60
N HIS A 262 0.97 -9.63 13.72
CA HIS A 262 -0.17 -8.91 13.13
C HIS A 262 -1.02 -8.16 14.15
N ASN A 263 -0.88 -8.48 15.45
CA ASN A 263 -1.74 -8.01 16.53
C ASN A 263 -3.26 -8.27 16.30
N LYS A 264 -3.63 -9.04 15.29
CA LYS A 264 -5.02 -9.38 14.93
C LYS A 264 -5.59 -10.42 15.91
N ARG A 265 -6.92 -10.52 15.99
CA ARG A 265 -7.55 -11.61 16.74
C ARG A 265 -7.35 -12.91 15.96
N ILE A 266 -6.84 -13.93 16.64
CA ILE A 266 -6.58 -15.25 16.05
C ILE A 266 -7.49 -16.31 16.68
N VAL A 267 -7.70 -17.39 15.96
CA VAL A 267 -8.28 -18.63 16.49
C VAL A 267 -7.13 -19.42 17.10
N TRP A 268 -7.19 -19.66 18.41
CA TRP A 268 -6.13 -20.36 19.11
C TRP A 268 -6.18 -21.87 18.82
N PRO A 269 -5.05 -22.50 18.47
CA PRO A 269 -4.99 -23.95 18.31
C PRO A 269 -5.19 -24.63 19.67
N GLU A 270 -5.64 -25.89 19.64
CA GLU A 270 -5.95 -26.66 20.85
C GLU A 270 -4.72 -26.84 21.75
N SER A 271 -3.53 -27.03 21.18
CA SER A 271 -2.27 -27.13 21.92
C SER A 271 -2.03 -25.90 22.82
N ASP A 272 -2.18 -24.70 22.25
CA ASP A 272 -1.92 -23.46 22.97
C ASP A 272 -2.96 -23.21 24.07
N LEU A 273 -4.21 -23.62 23.83
CA LEU A 273 -5.28 -23.52 24.82
C LEU A 273 -5.03 -24.47 26.01
N VAL A 274 -4.51 -25.67 25.76
CA VAL A 274 -4.10 -26.64 26.80
C VAL A 274 -2.96 -26.06 27.65
N ASP A 275 -1.89 -25.57 27.01
CA ASP A 275 -0.74 -25.00 27.72
C ASP A 275 -1.11 -23.74 28.51
N ALA A 276 -1.95 -22.87 27.92
CA ALA A 276 -2.46 -21.69 28.60
C ALA A 276 -3.37 -22.06 29.79
N CYS A 277 -4.19 -23.11 29.68
CA CYS A 277 -4.96 -23.64 30.80
C CYS A 277 -4.06 -24.16 31.91
N ALA A 278 -3.00 -24.91 31.57
CA ALA A 278 -2.03 -25.42 32.54
C ALA A 278 -1.30 -24.28 33.28
N LEU A 279 -0.90 -23.23 32.56
CA LEU A 279 -0.28 -22.04 33.13
C LEU A 279 -1.24 -21.27 34.06
N TYR A 280 -2.49 -21.08 33.62
CA TYR A 280 -3.53 -20.42 34.42
C TYR A 280 -3.89 -21.22 35.68
N ALA A 281 -3.97 -22.54 35.55
CA ALA A 281 -4.18 -23.50 36.63
C ALA A 281 -3.08 -23.40 37.70
N ALA A 282 -1.81 -23.35 37.26
CA ALA A 282 -0.66 -23.20 38.15
C ALA A 282 -0.70 -21.86 38.90
N SER A 283 -0.94 -20.73 38.20
CA SER A 283 -1.08 -19.43 38.84
C SER A 283 -1.83 -18.39 38.00
N SER A 284 -3.12 -18.22 38.29
CA SER A 284 -3.96 -17.16 37.72
C SER A 284 -3.34 -15.75 37.79
N ARG A 285 -2.66 -15.39 38.88
CA ARG A 285 -2.04 -14.06 39.04
C ARG A 285 -0.87 -13.84 38.09
N VAL A 286 -0.06 -14.88 37.85
CA VAL A 286 1.06 -14.80 36.89
C VAL A 286 0.52 -14.70 35.47
N TYR A 287 -0.52 -15.48 35.17
CA TYR A 287 -1.20 -15.40 33.87
C TYR A 287 -1.77 -14.00 33.58
N ASP A 288 -2.49 -13.42 34.54
CA ASP A 288 -3.01 -12.05 34.43
C ASP A 288 -1.89 -11.01 34.26
N MET A 289 -0.78 -11.19 34.96
CA MET A 289 0.39 -10.32 34.84
C MET A 289 0.98 -10.40 33.41
N LEU A 290 1.13 -11.60 32.85
CA LEU A 290 1.65 -11.81 31.49
C LEU A 290 0.71 -11.21 30.45
N LEU A 291 -0.61 -11.39 30.58
CA LEU A 291 -1.60 -10.76 29.70
C LEU A 291 -1.51 -9.22 29.75
N ARG A 292 -1.37 -8.62 30.95
CA ARG A 292 -1.17 -7.16 31.09
C ARG A 292 0.15 -6.67 30.49
N LYS A 293 1.13 -7.57 30.32
CA LYS A 293 2.40 -7.31 29.64
C LYS A 293 2.34 -7.62 28.14
N ASN A 294 1.14 -7.80 27.59
CA ASN A 294 0.89 -8.09 26.17
C ASN A 294 1.57 -9.37 25.67
N PHE A 295 1.75 -10.38 26.54
CA PHE A 295 2.14 -11.70 26.06
C PHE A 295 1.03 -12.29 25.17
N PRO A 296 1.38 -13.03 24.10
CA PRO A 296 0.42 -13.60 23.16
C PRO A 296 -0.28 -14.82 23.80
N LEU A 297 -1.19 -14.56 24.74
CA LEU A 297 -1.96 -15.58 25.42
C LEU A 297 -3.44 -15.40 25.11
N PRO A 298 -4.23 -16.48 25.08
CA PRO A 298 -5.68 -16.38 24.96
C PRO A 298 -6.28 -15.59 26.12
N SER A 299 -7.42 -14.92 25.88
CA SER A 299 -8.10 -14.23 26.98
C SER A 299 -8.66 -15.24 27.99
N ILE A 300 -8.80 -14.84 29.25
CA ILE A 300 -9.40 -15.70 30.30
C ILE A 300 -10.80 -16.17 29.89
N ARG A 301 -11.58 -15.31 29.21
CA ARG A 301 -12.92 -15.65 28.70
C ARG A 301 -12.84 -16.72 27.61
N THR A 302 -11.82 -16.67 26.75
CA THR A 302 -11.55 -17.70 25.74
C THR A 302 -11.24 -19.03 26.42
N LEU A 303 -10.39 -19.04 27.46
CA LEU A 303 -10.08 -20.25 28.22
C LEU A 303 -11.32 -20.85 28.90
N GLN A 304 -12.14 -20.01 29.54
CA GLN A 304 -13.38 -20.45 30.19
C GLN A 304 -14.38 -21.06 29.21
N PHE A 305 -14.54 -20.44 28.03
CA PHE A 305 -15.41 -20.95 26.97
C PHE A 305 -14.89 -22.29 26.42
N TRP A 306 -13.58 -22.40 26.19
CA TRP A 306 -12.96 -23.64 25.72
C TRP A 306 -13.10 -24.77 26.76
N ASP A 307 -12.83 -24.51 28.04
CA ASP A 307 -13.02 -25.50 29.13
C ASP A 307 -14.48 -25.94 29.26
N ALA A 308 -15.45 -25.02 29.11
CA ALA A 308 -16.87 -25.38 29.09
C ALA A 308 -17.20 -26.33 27.91
N ARG A 309 -16.71 -26.04 26.71
CA ARG A 309 -16.91 -26.86 25.51
C ARG A 309 -16.23 -28.23 25.61
N GLN A 310 -15.05 -28.32 26.24
CA GLN A 310 -14.40 -29.62 26.44
C GLN A 310 -15.19 -30.50 27.43
N ARG A 311 -15.86 -29.91 28.43
CA ARG A 311 -16.75 -30.68 29.33
C ARG A 311 -17.96 -31.25 28.60
N GLU A 312 -18.52 -30.51 27.65
CA GLU A 312 -19.66 -31.00 26.86
C GLU A 312 -19.25 -32.19 25.98
N ARG A 313 -18.09 -32.10 25.31
CA ARG A 313 -17.57 -33.21 24.48
C ARG A 313 -17.40 -34.52 25.26
N LEU A 314 -17.01 -34.44 26.52
CA LEU A 314 -16.77 -35.62 27.35
C LEU A 314 -18.05 -36.26 27.92
N VAL A 315 -19.21 -35.62 27.79
CA VAL A 315 -20.50 -36.16 28.25
C VAL A 315 -21.19 -37.01 27.16
N ASP A 316 -20.90 -36.76 25.88
CA ASP A 316 -21.52 -37.48 24.77
C ASP A 316 -20.92 -38.89 24.58
N ASP A 317 -19.66 -39.08 24.96
CA ASP A 317 -19.05 -40.40 25.08
C ASP A 317 -19.52 -41.03 26.41
N ASN A 318 -20.63 -41.78 26.39
CA ASN A 318 -21.17 -42.57 27.51
C ASN A 318 -20.21 -43.73 27.93
N ASP A 319 -18.92 -43.44 28.10
CA ASP A 319 -17.96 -44.30 28.75
C ASP A 319 -18.01 -44.01 30.26
N PRO A 320 -18.61 -44.89 31.09
CA PRO A 320 -18.73 -44.69 32.53
C PRO A 320 -17.37 -44.58 33.25
N ASP A 321 -16.25 -44.88 32.58
CA ASP A 321 -14.90 -44.72 33.13
C ASP A 321 -14.25 -43.35 32.82
N ALA A 322 -14.79 -42.53 31.89
CA ALA A 322 -14.23 -41.23 31.51
C ALA A 322 -14.39 -40.14 32.60
N ASP A 323 -15.42 -40.25 33.44
CA ASP A 323 -15.69 -39.31 34.55
C ASP A 323 -14.57 -39.35 35.62
N CYS A 324 -13.82 -40.46 35.68
CA CYS A 324 -12.72 -40.62 36.64
C CYS A 324 -11.54 -39.67 36.32
N THR A 325 -11.27 -39.37 35.05
CA THR A 325 -10.09 -38.57 34.64
C THR A 325 -10.30 -37.07 34.86
N ILE A 326 -11.50 -36.56 34.57
CA ILE A 326 -11.86 -35.15 34.79
C ILE A 326 -12.02 -34.88 36.29
N HIS A 327 -12.64 -35.81 37.02
CA HIS A 327 -12.72 -35.72 38.47
C HIS A 327 -11.33 -35.79 39.10
N HIS A 328 -10.42 -36.61 38.56
CA HIS A 328 -9.02 -36.65 38.99
C HIS A 328 -8.33 -35.29 38.80
N TRP A 329 -8.46 -34.65 37.63
CA TRP A 329 -7.86 -33.33 37.38
C TRP A 329 -8.45 -32.25 38.31
N ARG A 330 -9.77 -32.24 38.53
CA ARG A 330 -10.41 -31.31 39.48
C ARG A 330 -10.01 -31.58 40.94
N CYS A 331 -9.86 -32.84 41.33
CA CYS A 331 -9.43 -33.22 42.67
C CYS A 331 -7.96 -32.87 42.90
N THR A 332 -7.07 -33.17 41.97
CA THR A 332 -5.65 -32.80 42.07
C THR A 332 -5.51 -31.28 42.11
N HIS A 333 -6.26 -30.56 41.28
CA HIS A 333 -6.21 -29.09 41.26
C HIS A 333 -6.80 -28.45 42.53
N ARG A 334 -7.91 -28.98 43.08
CA ARG A 334 -8.44 -28.52 44.38
C ARG A 334 -7.49 -28.88 45.53
N ALA A 335 -6.89 -30.06 45.49
CA ALA A 335 -5.93 -30.51 46.50
C ALA A 335 -4.66 -29.66 46.50
N GLN A 336 -4.09 -29.36 45.32
CA GLN A 336 -2.94 -28.45 45.17
C GLN A 336 -3.26 -27.04 45.67
N LYS A 337 -4.44 -26.50 45.31
CA LYS A 337 -4.89 -25.19 45.80
C LYS A 337 -5.10 -25.17 47.31
N ALA A 338 -5.57 -26.27 47.90
CA ALA A 338 -5.72 -26.41 49.34
C ALA A 338 -4.35 -26.54 50.05
N ALA A 339 -3.40 -27.28 49.47
CA ALA A 339 -2.04 -27.43 49.98
C ALA A 339 -1.30 -26.09 49.99
N HIS A 340 -1.30 -25.36 48.87
CA HIS A 340 -0.68 -24.03 48.78
C HIS A 340 -1.28 -23.04 49.79
N ARG A 341 -2.59 -23.07 50.03
CA ARG A 341 -3.24 -22.26 51.07
C ARG A 341 -2.79 -22.63 52.48
N LYS A 342 -2.52 -23.91 52.75
CA LYS A 342 -1.97 -24.35 54.04
C LYS A 342 -0.54 -23.86 54.21
N ASP A 343 0.29 -23.94 53.18
CA ASP A 343 1.69 -23.48 53.24
C ASP A 343 1.79 -21.98 53.49
N LEU A 344 0.95 -21.16 52.84
CA LEU A 344 0.87 -19.72 53.13
C LEU A 344 0.50 -19.45 54.60
N ARG A 345 -0.49 -20.16 55.14
CA ARG A 345 -0.89 -20.01 56.55
C ARG A 345 0.24 -20.41 57.50
N MET A 346 1.00 -21.47 57.18
CA MET A 346 2.15 -21.89 57.97
C MET A 346 3.26 -20.84 57.95
N GLN A 347 3.55 -20.23 56.79
CA GLN A 347 4.52 -19.14 56.68
C GLN A 347 4.10 -17.89 57.46
N GLU A 348 2.82 -17.53 57.45
CA GLU A 348 2.28 -16.43 58.26
C GLU A 348 2.40 -16.70 59.76
N GLN A 349 2.08 -17.92 60.21
CA GLN A 349 2.24 -18.31 61.61
C GLN A 349 3.71 -18.28 62.06
N GLN A 350 4.63 -18.73 61.19
CA GLN A 350 6.06 -18.69 61.48
C GLN A 350 6.57 -17.25 61.63
N LYS A 351 6.17 -16.34 60.71
CA LYS A 351 6.51 -14.91 60.81
C LYS A 351 6.00 -14.28 62.11
N HIS A 352 4.79 -14.65 62.55
CA HIS A 352 4.26 -14.18 63.83
C HIS A 352 5.09 -14.68 65.02
N ARG A 353 5.50 -15.95 65.03
CA ARG A 353 6.38 -16.50 66.08
C ARG A 353 7.73 -15.80 66.14
N ASP A 354 8.36 -15.60 64.99
CA ASP A 354 9.68 -14.95 64.90
C ASP A 354 9.62 -13.47 65.33
N SER A 355 8.49 -12.79 65.11
CA SER A 355 8.28 -11.40 65.56
C SER A 355 8.17 -11.25 67.08
N HIS A 356 7.73 -12.29 67.79
CA HIS A 356 7.64 -12.29 69.26
C HIS A 356 8.88 -12.82 69.95
N SER A 357 9.78 -13.48 69.21
CA SER A 357 11.02 -14.04 69.77
C SER A 357 12.21 -13.09 69.75
N LYS A 358 12.04 -11.82 69.36
CA LYS A 358 13.10 -10.80 69.47
C LYS A 358 13.27 -10.41 70.95
N PRO A 359 14.39 -10.76 71.60
CA PRO A 359 14.65 -10.35 72.98
C PRO A 359 14.83 -8.83 73.05
N SER A 360 14.28 -8.21 74.10
CA SER A 360 14.45 -6.78 74.42
C SER A 360 15.85 -6.45 74.89
#